data_AF-A0A918RM26-F1
#
_entry.id   AF-A0A918RM26-F1
#
_cell.length_a   1.000
_cell.length_b   1.000
_cell.length_c   1.000
_cell.angle_alpha   90.00
_cell.angle_beta   90.00
_cell.angle_gamma   90.00
#
_symmetry.space_group_name_H-M   'P 1'
#
loop_
_entity.id
_entity.type
_entity.pdbx_description
1 polymer ?
#
loop_
_entity_poly.entity_id
_entity_poly.type
_entity_poly.pdbx_seq_one_letter_code
_entity_poly.pdbx_strand_id
1 'polypeptide(L)'
;MSVEIQPVTEHCDELLAALGEFRARAHITQRWGERLAAVLGGGGRLLAAGNGGSAAQAQHLTAELVGRYRDDRPPFSAIALHADTSSTTAIANDYGVDEVFARQVRAHGRPGDVLMLLSTSGASANLLSAADAGRAAGLRVWALTGPAPNPLSAGSDEALSVAAPTTATVQELHLVAVHMICEAFDAAVERQQRLRRLDGQRRGGKQRVRQADGKRLDGTGR
;
A
#
# COMPACT_ATOMS: atom_id res chain seq x y z
N MET A 1 20.90 -5.81 -45.15
CA MET A 1 19.71 -5.41 -44.39
C MET A 1 19.90 -5.91 -42.98
N SER A 2 20.41 -5.05 -42.10
CA SER A 2 20.53 -5.32 -40.67
C SER A 2 19.64 -4.28 -40.01
N VAL A 3 18.46 -4.68 -39.56
CA VAL A 3 17.70 -3.82 -38.65
C VAL A 3 18.42 -3.94 -37.33
N GLU A 4 19.29 -2.97 -37.03
CA GLU A 4 19.75 -2.74 -35.67
C GLU A 4 18.49 -2.52 -34.83
N ILE A 5 18.05 -3.56 -34.12
CA ILE A 5 17.07 -3.36 -33.07
C ILE A 5 17.79 -2.54 -32.01
N GLN A 6 17.36 -1.30 -31.84
CA GLN A 6 17.98 -0.39 -30.89
C GLN A 6 17.61 -0.82 -29.46
N PRO A 7 18.55 -0.76 -28.49
CA PRO A 7 18.28 -1.14 -27.10
C PRO A 7 17.05 -0.46 -26.46
N VAL A 8 16.65 0.71 -26.98
CA VAL A 8 15.48 1.46 -26.51
C VAL A 8 14.16 0.82 -26.94
N THR A 9 14.07 0.31 -28.18
CA THR A 9 12.83 -0.34 -28.65
C THR A 9 12.63 -1.70 -27.98
N GLU A 10 13.73 -2.42 -27.69
CA GLU A 10 13.68 -3.69 -26.94
C GLU A 10 13.07 -3.52 -25.55
N HIS A 11 13.49 -2.49 -24.80
CA HIS A 11 12.93 -2.21 -23.47
C HIS A 11 11.42 -1.95 -23.52
N CYS A 12 10.95 -1.18 -24.51
CA CYS A 12 9.53 -0.93 -24.70
C CYS A 12 8.75 -2.22 -25.01
N ASP A 13 9.29 -3.08 -25.86
CA ASP A 13 8.66 -4.35 -26.23
C ASP A 13 8.60 -5.32 -25.03
N GLU A 14 9.68 -5.40 -24.24
CA GLU A 14 9.72 -6.18 -22.99
C GLU A 14 8.69 -5.68 -21.97
N LEU A 15 8.60 -4.36 -21.78
CA LEU A 15 7.61 -3.76 -20.89
C LEU A 15 6.18 -4.02 -21.36
N LEU A 16 5.91 -3.90 -22.67
CA LEU A 16 4.59 -4.20 -23.23
C LEU A 16 4.18 -5.65 -23.00
N ALA A 17 5.11 -6.59 -23.21
CA ALA A 17 4.88 -8.01 -22.97
C ALA A 17 4.59 -8.27 -21.48
N ALA A 18 5.44 -7.77 -20.58
CA ALA A 18 5.29 -7.95 -19.14
C ALA A 18 4.00 -7.28 -18.60
N LEU A 19 3.60 -6.13 -19.14
CA LEU A 19 2.35 -5.46 -18.79
C LEU A 19 1.12 -6.30 -19.15
N GLY A 20 1.16 -7.04 -20.26
CA GLY A 20 0.10 -7.96 -20.67
C GLY A 20 -0.18 -9.02 -19.59
N GLU A 21 0.87 -9.67 -19.09
CA GLU A 21 0.75 -10.67 -18.01
C GLU A 21 0.39 -10.03 -16.67
N PHE A 22 1.02 -8.90 -16.33
CA PHE A 22 0.73 -8.14 -15.12
C PHE A 22 -0.76 -7.79 -15.01
N ARG A 23 -1.38 -7.32 -16.11
CA ARG A 23 -2.79 -6.91 -16.14
C ARG A 23 -3.73 -8.03 -15.71
N ALA A 24 -3.43 -9.30 -16.01
CA ALA A 24 -4.26 -10.43 -15.59
C ALA A 24 -4.32 -10.59 -14.06
N ARG A 25 -3.25 -10.18 -13.36
CA ARG A 25 -3.13 -10.27 -11.89
C ARG A 25 -3.32 -8.93 -11.20
N ALA A 26 -3.35 -7.83 -11.95
CA ALA A 26 -3.40 -6.48 -11.40
C ALA A 26 -4.65 -6.20 -10.55
N HIS A 27 -5.73 -6.98 -10.68
CA HIS A 27 -6.90 -6.90 -9.78
C HIS A 27 -6.56 -7.10 -8.28
N ILE A 28 -5.39 -7.66 -7.96
CA ILE A 28 -4.84 -7.75 -6.60
C ILE A 28 -4.64 -6.34 -6.01
N THR A 29 -4.16 -5.37 -6.81
CA THR A 29 -3.90 -3.99 -6.33
C THR A 29 -5.19 -3.27 -5.93
N GLN A 30 -6.30 -3.55 -6.63
CA GLN A 30 -7.63 -3.06 -6.25
C GLN A 30 -8.00 -3.51 -4.83
N ARG A 31 -7.86 -4.82 -4.56
CA ARG A 31 -8.17 -5.38 -3.23
C ARG A 31 -7.25 -4.81 -2.14
N TRP A 32 -5.96 -4.63 -2.46
CA TRP A 32 -5.00 -4.05 -1.53
C TRP A 32 -5.34 -2.59 -1.20
N GLY A 33 -5.68 -1.77 -2.21
CA GLY A 33 -6.10 -0.39 -2.00
C GLY A 33 -7.38 -0.28 -1.15
N GLU A 34 -8.40 -1.09 -1.45
CA GLU A 34 -9.63 -1.14 -0.65
C GLU A 34 -9.39 -1.59 0.80
N ARG A 35 -8.52 -2.58 0.99
CA ARG A 35 -8.16 -3.07 2.32
C ARG A 35 -7.36 -2.02 3.09
N LEU A 36 -6.41 -1.33 2.45
CA LEU A 36 -5.69 -0.22 3.06
C LEU A 36 -6.66 0.88 3.48
N ALA A 37 -7.62 1.25 2.65
CA ALA A 37 -8.61 2.28 3.00
C ALA A 37 -9.37 1.92 4.29
N ALA A 38 -9.74 0.64 4.45
CA ALA A 38 -10.37 0.17 5.67
C ALA A 38 -9.43 0.19 6.89
N VAL A 39 -8.18 -0.28 6.75
CA VAL A 39 -7.19 -0.33 7.84
C VAL A 39 -6.83 1.09 8.31
N LEU A 40 -6.41 1.94 7.37
CA LEU A 40 -5.97 3.31 7.67
C LEU A 40 -7.14 4.19 8.15
N GLY A 41 -8.34 4.00 7.56
CA GLY A 41 -9.56 4.66 8.02
C GLY A 41 -10.05 4.21 9.40
N GLY A 42 -9.54 3.07 9.90
CA GLY A 42 -9.73 2.57 11.27
C GLY A 42 -8.64 3.00 12.25
N GLY A 43 -7.67 3.80 11.82
CA GLY A 43 -6.55 4.27 12.65
C GLY A 43 -5.30 3.38 12.63
N GLY A 44 -5.30 2.31 11.81
CA GLY A 44 -4.09 1.53 11.52
C GLY A 44 -3.12 2.29 10.62
N ARG A 45 -1.99 1.65 10.32
CA ARG A 45 -0.95 2.22 9.46
C ARG A 45 -0.38 1.27 8.42
N LEU A 46 0.26 1.87 7.43
CA LEU A 46 1.13 1.19 6.47
C LEU A 46 2.60 1.43 6.85
N LEU A 47 3.37 0.35 6.93
CA LEU A 47 4.83 0.39 6.87
C LEU A 47 5.29 -0.08 5.50
N ALA A 48 6.21 0.62 4.85
CA ALA A 48 6.71 0.26 3.52
C ALA A 48 8.24 0.23 3.47
N ALA A 49 8.80 -0.78 2.82
CA ALA A 49 10.25 -0.93 2.65
C ALA A 49 10.62 -1.54 1.29
N GLY A 50 11.82 -1.21 0.84
CA GLY A 50 12.44 -1.71 -0.38
C GLY A 50 13.91 -1.28 -0.42
N ASN A 51 14.67 -1.77 -1.41
CA ASN A 51 16.07 -1.40 -1.62
C ASN A 51 16.24 -0.65 -2.95
N GLY A 52 17.09 0.39 -3.00
CA GLY A 52 17.38 1.14 -4.23
C GLY A 52 16.12 1.77 -4.86
N GLY A 53 15.86 1.48 -6.14
CA GLY A 53 14.65 1.95 -6.83
C GLY A 53 13.34 1.50 -6.15
N SER A 54 13.33 0.32 -5.53
CA SER A 54 12.19 -0.15 -4.74
C SER A 54 12.00 0.64 -3.43
N ALA A 55 13.08 1.19 -2.85
CA ALA A 55 12.96 2.14 -1.73
C ALA A 55 12.27 3.43 -2.20
N ALA A 56 12.69 4.00 -3.33
CA ALA A 56 12.06 5.20 -3.88
C ALA A 56 10.55 4.99 -4.12
N GLN A 57 10.15 3.82 -4.61
CA GLN A 57 8.73 3.47 -4.80
C GLN A 57 7.97 3.25 -3.49
N ALA A 58 8.61 2.64 -2.48
CA ALA A 58 8.04 2.53 -1.14
C ALA A 58 7.79 3.93 -0.53
N GLN A 59 8.74 4.85 -0.69
CA GLN A 59 8.57 6.23 -0.24
C GLN A 59 7.49 6.96 -1.04
N HIS A 60 7.46 6.78 -2.36
CA HIS A 60 6.41 7.31 -3.25
C HIS A 60 5.02 6.91 -2.74
N LEU A 61 4.77 5.61 -2.55
CA LEU A 61 3.51 5.11 -2.00
C LEU A 61 3.14 5.79 -0.68
N THR A 62 4.09 5.90 0.25
CA THR A 62 3.81 6.51 1.57
C THR A 62 3.52 8.01 1.46
N ALA A 63 4.19 8.72 0.54
CA ALA A 63 3.97 10.14 0.30
C ALA A 63 2.57 10.42 -0.27
N GLU A 64 2.11 9.59 -1.20
CA GLU A 64 0.76 9.68 -1.77
C GLU A 64 -0.34 9.44 -0.71
N LEU A 65 -0.10 8.54 0.24
CA LEU A 65 -1.06 8.23 1.32
C LEU A 65 -1.09 9.31 2.41
N VAL A 66 0.08 9.81 2.82
CA VAL A 66 0.21 10.89 3.83
C VAL A 66 -0.28 12.22 3.28
N GLY A 67 0.08 12.53 2.03
CA GLY A 67 -0.45 13.67 1.28
C GLY A 67 -1.77 13.30 0.60
N ARG A 68 -1.76 13.33 -0.74
CA ARG A 68 -2.89 12.98 -1.59
C ARG A 68 -2.40 12.50 -2.95
N TYR A 69 -3.16 11.62 -3.59
CA TYR A 69 -2.87 11.13 -4.94
C TYR A 69 -3.54 11.96 -6.04
N ARG A 70 -4.87 12.10 -5.99
CA ARG A 70 -5.61 12.92 -6.98
C ARG A 70 -6.38 14.04 -6.31
N ASP A 71 -7.49 13.68 -5.70
CA ASP A 71 -8.38 14.63 -5.06
C ASP A 71 -7.97 14.92 -3.63
N ASP A 72 -8.45 16.05 -3.11
CA ASP A 72 -8.21 16.38 -1.72
C ASP A 72 -8.96 15.42 -0.78
N ARG A 73 -8.26 14.94 0.24
CA ARG A 73 -8.78 13.98 1.22
C ARG A 73 -7.98 14.06 2.52
N PRO A 74 -8.48 13.48 3.63
CA PRO A 74 -7.70 13.40 4.85
C PRO A 74 -6.36 12.65 4.65
N PRO A 75 -5.33 13.00 5.44
CA PRO A 75 -4.06 12.29 5.45
C PRO A 75 -4.18 10.95 6.17
N PHE A 76 -3.35 9.98 5.80
CA PHE A 76 -3.30 8.66 6.45
C PHE A 76 -1.90 8.30 6.96
N SER A 77 -1.83 7.44 7.98
CA SER A 77 -0.55 7.03 8.56
C SER A 77 0.15 6.01 7.66
N ALA A 78 1.20 6.44 6.97
CA ALA A 78 2.09 5.58 6.20
C ALA A 78 3.55 5.98 6.45
N ILE A 79 4.44 5.01 6.62
CA ILE A 79 5.85 5.24 6.98
C ILE A 79 6.76 4.44 6.04
N ALA A 80 7.69 5.14 5.37
CA ALA A 80 8.78 4.52 4.62
C ALA A 80 9.94 4.25 5.57
N LEU A 81 10.28 2.96 5.77
CA LEU A 81 11.25 2.55 6.79
C LEU A 81 12.70 2.90 6.46
N HIS A 82 13.00 3.36 5.24
CA HIS A 82 14.35 3.78 4.84
C HIS A 82 14.54 5.30 4.90
N ALA A 83 13.47 6.07 5.13
CA ALA A 83 13.50 7.53 4.97
C ALA A 83 14.25 8.26 6.10
N ASP A 84 14.20 7.73 7.33
CA ASP A 84 15.03 8.23 8.42
C ASP A 84 16.45 7.65 8.30
N THR A 85 17.36 8.48 7.80
CA THR A 85 18.74 8.08 7.55
C THR A 85 19.52 7.81 8.83
N SER A 86 19.24 8.51 9.92
CA SER A 86 19.90 8.28 11.21
C SER A 86 19.52 6.91 11.76
N SER A 87 18.22 6.58 11.77
CA SER A 87 17.75 5.25 12.17
C SER A 87 18.30 4.15 11.24
N THR A 88 18.22 4.35 9.93
CA THR A 88 18.68 3.37 8.93
C THR A 88 20.18 3.05 9.09
N THR A 89 21.01 4.07 9.21
CA THR A 89 22.47 3.91 9.31
C THR A 89 22.91 3.38 10.67
N ALA A 90 22.32 3.83 11.78
CA ALA A 90 22.61 3.30 13.10
C ALA A 90 22.27 1.81 13.21
N ILE A 91 21.11 1.39 12.68
CA ILE A 91 20.70 -0.01 12.73
C ILE A 91 21.62 -0.87 11.86
N ALA A 92 21.94 -0.40 10.64
CA ALA A 92 22.86 -1.11 9.76
C ALA A 92 24.24 -1.30 10.39
N ASN A 93 24.76 -0.27 11.07
CA ASN A 93 26.06 -0.30 11.73
C ASN A 93 26.07 -1.22 12.96
N ASP A 94 25.04 -1.12 13.81
CA ASP A 94 25.06 -1.75 15.13
C ASP A 94 24.52 -3.20 15.12
N TYR A 95 23.64 -3.53 14.16
CA TYR A 95 22.94 -4.83 14.11
C TYR A 95 23.08 -5.54 12.75
N GLY A 96 23.65 -4.87 11.74
CA GLY A 96 23.79 -5.40 10.39
C GLY A 96 22.64 -4.96 9.46
N VAL A 97 22.94 -4.96 8.16
CA VAL A 97 22.02 -4.49 7.11
C VAL A 97 20.71 -5.28 7.06
N ASP A 98 20.73 -6.55 7.47
CA ASP A 98 19.56 -7.43 7.48
C ASP A 98 18.52 -7.05 8.53
N GLU A 99 18.91 -6.28 9.55
CA GLU A 99 18.01 -5.84 10.63
C GLU A 99 17.43 -4.44 10.41
N VAL A 100 17.88 -3.71 9.38
CA VAL A 100 17.50 -2.31 9.10
C VAL A 100 15.99 -2.12 9.10
N PHE A 101 15.25 -2.99 8.42
CA PHE A 101 13.79 -2.90 8.35
C PHE A 101 13.12 -3.67 9.48
N ALA A 102 13.58 -4.87 9.81
CA ALA A 102 12.98 -5.72 10.84
C ALA A 102 12.88 -5.01 12.19
N ARG A 103 13.94 -4.32 12.62
CA ARG A 103 13.95 -3.57 13.88
C ARG A 103 12.92 -2.44 13.90
N GLN A 104 12.76 -1.74 12.80
CA GLN A 104 11.77 -0.67 12.67
C GLN A 104 10.34 -1.20 12.59
N VAL A 105 10.13 -2.36 11.95
CA VAL A 105 8.84 -3.08 11.98
C VAL A 105 8.46 -3.42 13.43
N ARG A 106 9.38 -3.99 14.22
CA ARG A 106 9.14 -4.31 15.64
C ARG A 106 8.84 -3.06 16.47
N ALA A 107 9.48 -1.93 16.17
CA ALA A 107 9.25 -0.67 16.90
C ALA A 107 7.90 -0.03 16.57
N HIS A 108 7.55 0.05 15.28
CA HIS A 108 6.44 0.87 14.79
C HIS A 108 5.16 0.10 14.49
N GLY A 109 5.26 -1.19 14.19
CA GLY A 109 4.13 -2.01 13.77
C GLY A 109 3.23 -2.41 14.93
N ARG A 110 1.92 -2.43 14.69
CA ARG A 110 0.90 -2.91 15.63
C ARG A 110 0.05 -4.00 14.98
N PRO A 111 -0.55 -4.90 15.78
CA PRO A 111 -1.45 -5.92 15.23
C PRO A 111 -2.55 -5.30 14.38
N GLY A 112 -2.74 -5.82 13.17
CA GLY A 112 -3.72 -5.31 12.20
C GLY A 112 -3.20 -4.25 11.22
N ASP A 113 -1.99 -3.71 11.44
CA ASP A 113 -1.31 -2.86 10.46
C ASP A 113 -0.90 -3.66 9.21
N VAL A 114 -0.49 -2.94 8.16
CA VAL A 114 0.01 -3.53 6.91
C VAL A 114 1.50 -3.24 6.75
N LEU A 115 2.26 -4.26 6.32
CA LEU A 115 3.64 -4.15 5.88
C LEU A 115 3.71 -4.43 4.37
N MET A 116 4.21 -3.47 3.58
CA MET A 116 4.42 -3.59 2.14
C MET A 116 5.91 -3.68 1.83
N LEU A 117 6.34 -4.76 1.19
CA LEU A 117 7.74 -5.02 0.86
C LEU A 117 7.95 -5.06 -0.65
N LEU A 118 8.87 -4.26 -1.17
CA LEU A 118 9.17 -4.17 -2.59
C LEU A 118 10.58 -4.72 -2.85
N SER A 119 10.68 -5.81 -3.62
CA SER A 119 11.96 -6.46 -3.94
C SER A 119 11.94 -7.07 -5.33
N THR A 120 12.71 -6.55 -6.27
CA THR A 120 12.75 -7.12 -7.62
C THR A 120 13.31 -8.54 -7.68
N SER A 121 14.18 -8.93 -6.76
CA SER A 121 14.64 -10.33 -6.64
C SER A 121 13.73 -11.19 -5.77
N GLY A 122 12.96 -10.58 -4.87
CA GLY A 122 12.22 -11.28 -3.82
C GLY A 122 13.13 -12.02 -2.83
N ALA A 123 14.43 -11.69 -2.77
CA ALA A 123 15.43 -12.44 -2.01
C ALA A 123 16.33 -11.54 -1.13
N SER A 124 16.05 -10.24 -1.01
CA SER A 124 16.82 -9.35 -0.14
C SER A 124 16.65 -9.74 1.33
N ALA A 125 17.74 -10.15 2.00
CA ALA A 125 17.72 -10.64 3.37
C ALA A 125 17.08 -9.64 4.36
N ASN A 126 17.39 -8.35 4.23
CA ASN A 126 16.75 -7.30 5.04
C ASN A 126 15.22 -7.18 4.90
N LEU A 127 14.65 -7.54 3.74
CA LEU A 127 13.20 -7.58 3.53
C LEU A 127 12.60 -8.91 4.01
N LEU A 128 13.34 -10.02 3.93
CA LEU A 128 12.90 -11.30 4.52
C LEU A 128 12.78 -11.18 6.04
N SER A 129 13.81 -10.63 6.71
CA SER A 129 13.76 -10.35 8.15
C SER A 129 12.61 -9.41 8.52
N ALA A 130 12.29 -8.43 7.66
CA ALA A 130 11.15 -7.54 7.86
C ALA A 130 9.80 -8.28 7.75
N ALA A 131 9.67 -9.19 6.78
CA ALA A 131 8.49 -10.02 6.62
C ALA A 131 8.26 -10.87 7.88
N ASP A 132 9.30 -11.55 8.36
CA ASP A 132 9.23 -12.37 9.58
C ASP A 132 8.83 -11.53 10.80
N ALA A 133 9.46 -10.36 10.98
CA ALA A 133 9.12 -9.42 12.04
C ALA A 133 7.66 -8.93 11.95
N GLY A 134 7.19 -8.65 10.73
CA GLY A 134 5.80 -8.22 10.48
C GLY A 134 4.79 -9.28 10.87
N ARG A 135 5.01 -10.53 10.43
CA ARG A 135 4.14 -11.66 10.81
C ARG A 135 4.12 -11.87 12.32
N ALA A 136 5.30 -11.86 12.95
CA ALA A 136 5.41 -12.03 14.40
C ALA A 136 4.68 -10.93 15.20
N ALA A 137 4.65 -9.70 14.67
CA ALA A 137 3.94 -8.57 15.27
C ALA A 137 2.44 -8.51 14.89
N GLY A 138 1.92 -9.47 14.12
CA GLY A 138 0.52 -9.53 13.71
C GLY A 138 0.15 -8.54 12.61
N LEU A 139 1.13 -8.09 11.82
CA LEU A 139 0.89 -7.29 10.62
C LEU A 139 0.48 -8.21 9.47
N ARG A 140 -0.30 -7.65 8.55
CA ARG A 140 -0.51 -8.28 7.24
C ARG A 140 0.67 -7.93 6.33
N VAL A 141 1.37 -8.94 5.82
CA VAL A 141 2.55 -8.75 4.99
C VAL A 141 2.20 -8.93 3.51
N TRP A 142 2.44 -7.89 2.72
CA TRP A 142 2.29 -7.89 1.28
C TRP A 142 3.62 -7.69 0.59
N ALA A 143 3.80 -8.29 -0.58
CA ALA A 143 5.01 -8.13 -1.36
C ALA A 143 4.76 -7.83 -2.84
N LEU A 144 5.43 -6.80 -3.36
CA LEU A 144 5.67 -6.63 -4.78
C LEU A 144 7.04 -7.23 -5.09
N THR A 145 7.05 -8.27 -5.94
CA THR A 145 8.29 -8.98 -6.28
C THR A 145 8.53 -9.04 -7.78
N GLY A 146 9.75 -9.38 -8.20
CA GLY A 146 9.97 -9.87 -9.56
C GLY A 146 9.47 -11.31 -9.73
N PRO A 147 10.09 -12.10 -10.63
CA PRO A 147 9.59 -13.43 -10.95
C PRO A 147 9.47 -14.35 -9.74
N ALA A 148 8.40 -15.15 -9.72
CA ALA A 148 8.21 -16.24 -8.76
C ALA A 148 8.68 -17.59 -9.36
N PRO A 149 9.07 -18.57 -8.54
CA PRO A 149 9.08 -18.57 -7.07
C PRO A 149 10.25 -17.76 -6.48
N ASN A 150 10.01 -17.09 -5.35
CA ASN A 150 11.05 -16.41 -4.57
C ASN A 150 10.68 -16.40 -3.07
N PRO A 151 11.65 -16.31 -2.15
CA PRO A 151 11.39 -16.49 -0.72
C PRO A 151 10.47 -15.42 -0.13
N LEU A 152 10.54 -14.17 -0.58
CA LEU A 152 9.68 -13.09 -0.07
C LEU A 152 8.22 -13.31 -0.44
N SER A 153 7.94 -13.78 -1.67
CA SER A 153 6.58 -14.12 -2.10
C SER A 153 5.99 -15.27 -1.27
N ALA A 154 6.82 -16.26 -0.88
CA ALA A 154 6.41 -17.38 -0.04
C ALA A 154 6.23 -16.99 1.45
N GLY A 155 7.01 -16.02 1.94
CA GLY A 155 6.93 -15.52 3.32
C GLY A 155 5.82 -14.48 3.55
N SER A 156 5.22 -13.95 2.49
CA SER A 156 4.18 -12.92 2.56
C SER A 156 2.77 -13.53 2.58
N ASP A 157 1.78 -12.82 3.14
CA ASP A 157 0.39 -13.28 3.12
C ASP A 157 -0.21 -13.20 1.72
N GLU A 158 0.16 -12.16 0.96
CA GLU A 158 -0.15 -12.02 -0.46
C GLU A 158 1.04 -11.40 -1.19
N ALA A 159 1.27 -11.80 -2.44
CA ALA A 159 2.29 -11.22 -3.29
C ALA A 159 1.79 -10.99 -4.71
N LEU A 160 2.28 -9.94 -5.35
CA LEU A 160 2.14 -9.69 -6.77
C LEU A 160 3.55 -9.72 -7.40
N SER A 161 3.83 -10.84 -8.05
CA SER A 161 5.10 -11.12 -8.72
C SER A 161 5.03 -10.73 -10.18
N VAL A 162 6.01 -9.93 -10.63
CA VAL A 162 6.14 -9.48 -12.01
C VAL A 162 7.10 -10.40 -12.75
N ALA A 163 6.59 -11.14 -13.75
CA ALA A 163 7.42 -11.92 -14.65
C ALA A 163 8.00 -10.99 -15.73
N ALA A 164 9.25 -10.58 -15.55
CA ALA A 164 9.96 -9.76 -16.52
C ALA A 164 11.47 -10.09 -16.49
N PRO A 165 12.17 -9.96 -17.62
CA PRO A 165 13.59 -10.34 -17.73
C PRO A 165 14.53 -9.36 -17.02
N THR A 166 14.13 -8.09 -16.85
CA THR A 166 14.99 -7.04 -16.28
C THR A 166 14.43 -6.45 -14.99
N THR A 167 15.33 -6.05 -14.10
CA THR A 167 14.98 -5.30 -12.87
C THR A 167 14.27 -3.98 -13.18
N ALA A 168 14.62 -3.32 -14.30
CA ALA A 168 14.00 -2.07 -14.72
C ALA A 168 12.51 -2.26 -15.03
N THR A 169 12.17 -3.25 -15.86
CA THR A 169 10.76 -3.58 -16.17
C THR A 169 9.99 -4.00 -14.93
N VAL A 170 10.61 -4.77 -14.01
CA VAL A 170 9.98 -5.10 -12.72
C VAL A 170 9.69 -3.84 -11.91
N GLN A 171 10.64 -2.90 -11.81
CA GLN A 171 10.44 -1.63 -11.11
C GLN A 171 9.35 -0.78 -11.76
N GLU A 172 9.30 -0.67 -13.08
CA GLU A 172 8.25 0.08 -13.78
C GLU A 172 6.86 -0.48 -13.46
N LEU A 173 6.71 -1.80 -13.46
CA LEU A 173 5.44 -2.44 -13.11
C LEU A 173 5.13 -2.40 -11.61
N HIS A 174 6.13 -2.34 -10.73
CA HIS A 174 5.92 -2.03 -9.32
C HIS A 174 5.38 -0.61 -9.13
N LEU A 175 5.88 0.38 -9.89
CA LEU A 175 5.36 1.74 -9.86
C LEU A 175 3.92 1.80 -10.37
N VAL A 176 3.60 1.09 -11.46
CA VAL A 176 2.21 0.92 -11.93
C VAL A 176 1.34 0.33 -10.82
N ALA A 177 1.80 -0.73 -10.15
CA ALA A 177 1.07 -1.34 -9.03
C ALA A 177 0.82 -0.33 -7.89
N VAL A 178 1.83 0.46 -7.52
CA VAL A 178 1.71 1.53 -6.51
C VAL A 178 0.62 2.53 -6.90
N HIS A 179 0.61 3.03 -8.14
CA HIS A 179 -0.44 3.95 -8.59
C HIS A 179 -1.83 3.31 -8.59
N MET A 180 -1.95 2.05 -9.00
CA MET A 180 -3.23 1.33 -8.94
C MET A 180 -3.73 1.14 -7.51
N ILE A 181 -2.83 0.88 -6.55
CA ILE A 181 -3.19 0.80 -5.11
C ILE A 181 -3.71 2.17 -4.64
N CYS A 182 -3.04 3.27 -5.00
CA CYS A 182 -3.47 4.62 -4.64
C CYS A 182 -4.83 4.98 -5.23
N GLU A 183 -5.07 4.69 -6.52
CA GLU A 183 -6.35 4.92 -7.19
C GLU A 183 -7.48 4.13 -6.50
N ALA A 184 -7.26 2.84 -6.23
CA ALA A 184 -8.23 1.99 -5.55
C ALA A 184 -8.49 2.43 -4.09
N PHE A 185 -7.44 2.87 -3.40
CA PHE A 185 -7.52 3.41 -2.06
C PHE A 185 -8.38 4.68 -2.01
N ASP A 186 -8.09 5.66 -2.86
CA ASP A 186 -8.81 6.94 -2.91
C ASP A 186 -10.30 6.72 -3.22
N ALA A 187 -10.61 5.89 -4.23
CA ALA A 187 -12.00 5.53 -4.56
C ALA A 187 -12.73 4.85 -3.40
N ALA A 188 -12.03 4.02 -2.62
CA ALA A 188 -12.60 3.38 -1.43
C ALA A 188 -12.83 4.37 -0.28
N VAL A 189 -11.91 5.28 -0.04
CA VAL A 189 -12.04 6.35 0.97
C VAL A 189 -13.22 7.26 0.63
N GLU A 190 -13.34 7.70 -0.62
CA GLU A 190 -14.45 8.55 -1.07
C GLU A 190 -15.80 7.85 -0.85
N ARG A 191 -15.90 6.59 -1.27
CA ARG A 191 -17.11 5.77 -1.07
C ARG A 191 -17.48 5.68 0.42
N GLN A 192 -16.52 5.41 1.29
CA GLN A 192 -16.76 5.33 2.74
C GLN A 192 -17.21 6.66 3.33
N GLN A 193 -16.61 7.78 2.92
CA GLN A 193 -17.01 9.11 3.37
C GLN A 193 -18.43 9.46 2.91
N ARG A 194 -18.77 9.15 1.65
CA ARG A 194 -20.12 9.37 1.11
C ARG A 194 -21.17 8.59 1.91
N LEU A 195 -20.90 7.32 2.23
CA LEU A 195 -21.79 6.49 3.05
C LEU A 195 -21.96 7.09 4.47
N ARG A 196 -20.86 7.48 5.12
CA ARG A 196 -20.91 8.13 6.46
C ARG A 196 -21.74 9.42 6.45
N ARG A 197 -21.65 10.24 5.39
CA ARG A 197 -22.46 11.46 5.23
C ARG A 197 -23.95 11.14 5.10
N LEU A 198 -24.31 10.14 4.28
CA LEU A 198 -25.70 9.70 4.10
C LEU A 198 -26.30 9.15 5.40
N ASP A 199 -25.53 8.37 6.15
CA ASP A 199 -25.97 7.83 7.45
C ASP A 199 -26.16 8.94 8.49
N GLY A 200 -25.26 9.93 8.52
CA GLY A 200 -25.40 11.12 9.37
C GLY A 200 -26.65 11.92 9.06
N GLN A 201 -26.95 12.14 7.78
CA GLN A 201 -28.18 12.82 7.33
C GLN A 201 -29.45 12.04 7.70
N ARG A 202 -29.47 10.71 7.53
CA ARG A 202 -30.60 9.85 7.93
C ARG A 202 -30.85 9.90 9.44
N ARG A 203 -29.80 9.86 10.26
CA ARG A 203 -29.90 9.95 11.73
C ARG A 203 -30.41 11.34 12.16
N GLY A 204 -29.84 12.41 11.60
CA GLY A 204 -30.28 13.78 11.87
C GLY A 204 -31.72 14.07 11.45
N GLY A 205 -32.15 13.53 10.30
CA GLY A 205 -33.55 13.63 9.83
C GLY A 205 -34.54 12.94 10.76
N LYS A 206 -34.25 11.70 11.19
CA LYS A 206 -35.09 10.98 12.17
C LYS A 206 -35.22 11.71 13.51
N GLN A 207 -34.15 12.36 13.96
CA GLN A 207 -34.15 13.11 15.22
C GLN A 207 -34.98 14.40 15.13
N ARG A 208 -34.96 15.09 13.98
CA ARG A 208 -35.81 16.27 13.71
C ARG A 208 -37.30 15.90 13.61
N VAL A 209 -37.65 14.79 12.97
CA VAL A 209 -39.05 14.32 12.89
C VAL A 209 -39.59 13.99 14.29
N ARG A 210 -38.83 13.28 15.12
CA ARG A 210 -39.22 12.98 16.52
C ARG A 210 -39.42 14.24 17.37
N GLN A 211 -38.58 15.28 17.19
CA GLN A 211 -38.77 16.55 17.89
C GLN A 211 -39.98 17.35 17.38
N ALA A 212 -40.31 17.24 16.09
CA ALA A 212 -41.49 17.88 15.51
C ALA A 212 -42.81 17.22 15.96
N ASP A 213 -42.83 15.88 16.06
CA ASP A 213 -43.99 15.14 16.54
C ASP A 213 -44.21 15.33 18.05
N GLY A 214 -43.15 15.38 18.85
CA GLY A 214 -43.24 15.68 20.29
C GLY A 214 -43.82 17.06 20.58
N LYS A 215 -43.49 18.09 19.77
CA LYS A 215 -44.06 19.44 19.92
C LYS A 215 -45.53 19.57 19.50
N ARG A 216 -46.06 18.65 18.69
CA ARG A 216 -47.49 18.67 18.27
C ARG A 216 -48.43 18.09 19.33
N LEU A 217 -47.94 17.18 20.17
CA LEU A 217 -48.75 16.54 21.22
C LEU A 217 -48.94 17.42 22.46
N ASP A 218 -47.99 18.30 22.77
CA ASP A 218 -48.08 19.24 23.89
C ASP A 218 -48.95 20.50 23.61
N GLY A 219 -49.50 20.63 22.40
CA GLY A 219 -50.22 21.82 21.93
C GLY A 219 -51.75 21.79 22.01
N THR A 220 -52.37 20.75 22.59
CA THR A 220 -53.85 20.57 22.56
C THR A 220 -54.56 20.50 23.91
N GLY A 221 -53.92 20.95 25.00
CA GLY A 221 -54.57 21.13 26.31
C GLY A 221 -54.95 22.58 26.57
N ARG A 222 -56.14 23.01 26.10
CA ARG A 222 -56.88 24.14 26.66
C ARG A 222 -58.15 23.62 27.31
#